data_AF-A0A5C7XL99-F1
#
_entry.id   AF-A0A5C7XL99-F1
#
_cell.length_a   1.000
_cell.length_b   1.000
_cell.length_c   1.000
_cell.angle_alpha   90.00
_cell.angle_beta   90.00
_cell.angle_gamma   90.00
#
_symmetry.space_group_name_H-M   'P 1'
#
loop_
_entity.id
_entity.type
_entity.pdbx_description
1 polymer ?
#
loop_
_entity_poly.entity_id
_entity_poly.type
_entity_poly.pdbx_seq_one_letter_code
_entity_poly.pdbx_strand_id
1 'polypeptide(L)' 'VYIDTSAYTTRRLPAELVNFMNTGTGSRKVLFGTNYPMIGHARALEGLDELGLSDEARANYLHGNAARVFPTVAG' A
#
# COMPACT_ATOMS: atom_id res chain seq x y z
N VAL A 1 13.25 6.87 2.78
CA VAL A 1 12.70 6.44 1.47
C VAL A 1 11.43 5.63 1.72
N TYR A 2 10.39 5.89 0.93
CA TYR A 2 9.12 5.15 0.86
C TYR A 2 8.79 4.85 -0.61
N ILE A 3 8.01 3.80 -0.85
CA ILE A 3 7.57 3.36 -2.19
C ILE A 3 6.07 3.67 -2.30
N ASP A 4 5.68 4.42 -3.32
CA ASP A 4 4.28 4.62 -3.67
C ASP A 4 3.83 3.58 -4.71
N THR A 5 2.56 3.18 -4.63
CA THR A 5 1.97 2.17 -5.53
C THR A 5 0.91 2.72 -6.48
N SER A 6 0.75 4.05 -6.54
CA SER A 6 -0.36 4.71 -7.25
C SER A 6 -0.42 4.45 -8.75
N ALA A 7 0.68 4.05 -9.38
CA ALA A 7 0.72 3.72 -10.81
C ALA A 7 -0.02 2.43 -11.20
N TYR A 8 -0.37 1.57 -10.23
CA TYR A 8 -0.98 0.27 -10.48
C TYR A 8 -2.14 -0.03 -9.51
N THR A 9 -3.08 -0.87 -9.93
CA THR A 9 -4.02 -1.50 -9.00
C THR A 9 -3.26 -2.45 -8.07
N THR A 10 -3.72 -2.63 -6.83
CA THR A 10 -3.09 -3.52 -5.84
C THR A 10 -2.87 -4.94 -6.37
N ARG A 11 -3.81 -5.50 -7.14
CA ARG A 11 -3.64 -6.81 -7.81
C ARG A 11 -2.42 -6.96 -8.73
N ARG A 12 -1.86 -5.86 -9.22
CA ARG A 12 -0.75 -5.85 -10.19
C ARG A 12 0.62 -5.62 -9.55
N LEU A 13 0.70 -5.54 -8.23
CA LEU A 13 1.98 -5.38 -7.56
C LEU A 13 2.88 -6.60 -7.81
N PRO A 14 4.17 -6.40 -8.13
CA PRO A 14 5.11 -7.51 -8.29
C PRO A 14 5.22 -8.34 -7.01
N ALA A 15 5.39 -9.66 -7.16
CA ALA A 15 5.49 -10.58 -6.03
C ALA A 15 6.66 -10.23 -5.09
N GLU A 16 7.76 -9.70 -5.62
CA GLU A 16 8.90 -9.26 -4.81
C GLU A 16 8.53 -8.09 -3.89
N LEU A 17 7.69 -7.16 -4.35
CA LEU A 17 7.23 -6.04 -3.53
C LEU A 17 6.27 -6.52 -2.44
N VAL A 18 5.38 -7.45 -2.77
CA VAL A 18 4.46 -8.08 -1.80
C VAL A 18 5.25 -8.85 -0.73
N ASN A 19 6.26 -9.62 -1.12
CA ASN A 19 7.15 -10.32 -0.20
C ASN A 19 7.90 -9.33 0.71
N PHE A 20 8.41 -8.23 0.14
CA PHE A 20 9.06 -7.17 0.91
C PHE A 20 8.11 -6.54 1.94
N MET A 21 6.85 -6.28 1.56
CA MET A 21 5.82 -5.74 2.46
C MET A 21 5.53 -6.64 3.67
N ASN A 22 5.76 -7.96 3.55
CA ASN A 22 5.62 -8.91 4.65
C ASN A 22 6.86 -9.02 5.56
N THR A 23 7.95 -8.29 5.28
CA THR A 23 9.10 -8.19 6.18
C THR A 23 8.91 -7.11 7.24
N GLY A 24 9.58 -7.22 8.39
CA GLY A 24 9.50 -6.21 9.45
C GLY A 24 9.95 -4.80 9.00
N THR A 25 10.93 -4.72 8.09
CA THR A 25 11.37 -3.44 7.52
C THR A 25 10.41 -2.95 6.44
N GLY A 26 10.04 -3.82 5.50
CA GLY A 26 9.28 -3.43 4.31
C GLY A 26 7.81 -3.11 4.58
N SER A 27 7.21 -3.70 5.62
CA SER A 27 5.84 -3.35 6.06
C SER A 27 5.70 -1.86 6.37
N ARG A 28 6.81 -1.20 6.75
CA ARG A 28 6.86 0.23 7.10
C ARG A 28 7.32 1.15 5.97
N LYS A 29 7.33 0.67 4.72
CA LYS A 29 7.95 1.38 3.59
C LYS A 29 7.07 1.56 2.34
N VAL A 30 5.94 0.89 2.24
CA VAL A 30 5.09 0.91 1.04
C VAL A 30 3.76 1.59 1.31
N LEU A 31 3.38 2.54 0.47
CA LEU A 31 2.18 3.36 0.58
C LEU A 31 1.15 2.93 -0.47
N PHE A 32 -0.10 2.75 -0.03
CA PHE A 32 -1.23 2.68 -0.95
C PHE A 32 -1.48 4.05 -1.59
N GLY A 33 -1.71 4.05 -2.90
CA GLY A 33 -2.05 5.23 -3.67
C GLY A 33 -2.95 4.85 -4.84
N THR A 34 -3.72 5.81 -5.35
CA THR A 34 -4.71 5.54 -6.41
C THR A 34 -4.42 6.27 -7.72
N ASN A 35 -3.56 7.30 -7.73
CA ASN A 35 -3.38 8.15 -8.92
C ASN A 35 -4.72 8.68 -9.46
N TYR A 36 -5.65 9.02 -8.56
CA TYR A 36 -6.92 9.62 -8.92
C TYR A 36 -6.68 10.94 -9.68
N PRO A 37 -7.41 11.23 -10.78
CA PRO A 37 -8.60 10.53 -11.28
C PRO A 37 -8.35 9.36 -12.25
N MET A 38 -7.09 9.00 -12.53
CA MET A 38 -6.77 7.98 -13.55
C MET A 38 -7.17 6.56 -13.14
N ILE A 39 -7.07 6.20 -11.86
CA ILE A 39 -7.58 4.94 -11.32
C ILE A 39 -8.54 5.25 -10.18
N GLY A 40 -9.78 4.76 -10.30
CA GLY A 40 -10.81 4.96 -9.27
C GLY A 40 -10.47 4.22 -7.97
N HIS A 41 -10.95 4.73 -6.84
CA HIS A 41 -10.60 4.20 -5.50
C HIS A 41 -10.93 2.71 -5.34
N ALA A 42 -12.13 2.27 -5.72
CA ALA A 42 -12.53 0.87 -5.64
C ALA A 42 -11.66 -0.02 -6.57
N ARG A 43 -11.36 0.49 -7.77
CA ARG A 43 -10.52 -0.20 -8.76
C ARG A 43 -9.09 -0.39 -8.26
N ALA A 44 -8.54 0.60 -7.56
CA ALA A 44 -7.20 0.52 -6.99
C ALA A 44 -7.08 -0.58 -5.92
N LEU A 45 -8.15 -0.83 -5.13
CA LEU A 45 -8.19 -1.82 -4.05
C LEU A 45 -8.49 -3.25 -4.49
N GLU A 46 -8.86 -3.47 -5.76
CA GLU A 46 -9.14 -4.82 -6.26
C GLU A 46 -7.96 -5.76 -6.05
N GLY A 47 -8.26 -6.98 -5.60
CA GLY A 47 -7.26 -8.02 -5.36
C GLY A 47 -6.37 -7.78 -4.13
N LEU A 48 -6.70 -6.81 -3.26
CA LEU A 48 -5.96 -6.57 -2.02
C LEU A 48 -5.86 -7.83 -1.15
N ASP A 49 -6.96 -8.56 -0.99
CA ASP A 49 -6.98 -9.77 -0.17
C ASP A 49 -6.18 -10.92 -0.82
N GLU A 50 -5.99 -10.88 -2.14
CA GLU A 50 -5.17 -11.86 -2.87
C GLU A 50 -3.66 -11.68 -2.61
N LEU A 51 -3.23 -10.54 -2.05
CA LEU A 51 -1.82 -10.27 -1.79
C LEU A 51 -1.22 -11.10 -0.63
N GLY A 52 -2.05 -11.71 0.23
CA GLY A 52 -1.55 -12.50 1.36
C GLY A 52 -0.70 -11.68 2.34
N LEU A 53 -1.05 -10.41 2.55
CA LEU A 53 -0.40 -9.55 3.54
C LEU A 53 -0.82 -9.97 4.95
N SER A 54 0.12 -9.89 5.90
CA SER A 54 -0.24 -9.92 7.31
C SER A 54 -1.14 -8.72 7.68
N ASP A 55 -1.89 -8.84 8.78
CA ASP A 55 -2.75 -7.76 9.24
C ASP A 55 -1.97 -6.46 9.49
N GLU A 56 -0.77 -6.56 10.07
CA GLU A 56 0.12 -5.40 10.27
C GLU A 56 0.57 -4.81 8.93
N ALA A 57 0.99 -5.63 7.97
CA ALA A 57 1.44 -5.15 6.66
C ALA A 57 0.31 -4.47 5.89
N ARG A 58 -0.90 -5.04 5.92
CA ARG A 58 -2.09 -4.46 5.29
C ARG A 58 -2.47 -3.13 5.95
N ALA A 59 -2.52 -3.07 7.28
CA ALA A 59 -2.84 -1.83 8.01
C ALA A 59 -1.80 -0.73 7.72
N ASN A 60 -0.53 -1.09 7.68
CA ASN A 60 0.54 -0.14 7.34
C ASN A 60 0.46 0.32 5.88
N TYR A 61 0.23 -0.59 4.94
CA TYR A 61 0.10 -0.28 3.51
C TYR A 61 -1.07 0.69 3.24
N LEU A 62 -2.23 0.41 3.81
CA LEU A 62 -3.45 1.20 3.57
C LEU A 62 -3.46 2.54 4.31
N HIS A 63 -2.80 2.65 5.46
CA HIS A 63 -2.90 3.84 6.30
C HIS A 63 -1.65 4.13 7.13
N GLY A 64 -1.15 3.16 7.90
CA GLY A 64 -0.13 3.42 8.93
C GLY A 64 1.15 4.06 8.39
N ASN A 65 1.57 3.70 7.17
CA ASN A 65 2.70 4.33 6.50
C ASN A 65 2.41 5.78 6.12
N ALA A 66 1.23 6.07 5.59
CA ALA A 66 0.84 7.42 5.23
C ALA A 66 0.74 8.32 6.48
N ALA A 67 0.16 7.83 7.57
CA ALA A 67 0.06 8.58 8.82
C ALA A 67 1.43 8.98 9.41
N ARG A 68 2.45 8.11 9.28
CA ARG A 68 3.82 8.43 9.72
C ARG A 68 4.51 9.46 8.84
N VAL A 69 4.22 9.47 7.54
CA VAL A 69 4.84 10.39 6.56
C VAL A 69 4.11 11.73 6.53
N PHE A 70 2.79 11.73 6.72
CA PHE A 70 1.90 12.88 6.61
C PHE A 70 1.09 13.07 7.91
N PRO A 71 1.75 13.38 9.04
CA PRO A 71 1.10 13.41 10.36
C PRO A 71 0.02 14.49 10.50
N THR A 72 0.00 15.49 9.63
CA THR A 72 -1.01 16.58 9.65
C THR A 72 -2.25 16.29 8.81
N VAL A 73 -2.24 15.20 8.03
CA VAL A 73 -3.35 14.81 7.14
C VAL A 73 -4.12 13.60 7.70
N ALA A 74 -3.51 12.84 8.61
CA ALA A 74 -4.06 11.60 9.16
C ALA A 74 -5.00 11.81 10.37
N GLY A 75 -5.78 12.89 10.37
CA GLY A 75 -6.77 13.22 11.41
C GLY A 75 -8.01 12.34 11.34
#